data_AF-A0A5N5TFU3-F1
#
_entry.id   AF-A0A5N5TFU3-F1
#
_cell.length_a   1.000
_cell.length_b   1.000
_cell.length_c   1.000
_cell.angle_alpha   90.00
_cell.angle_beta   90.00
_cell.angle_gamma   90.00
#
_symmetry.space_group_name_H-M   'P 1'
#
loop_
_entity.id
_entity.type
_entity.pdbx_description
1 polymer ?
#
loop_
_entity_poly.entity_id
_entity_poly.type
_entity_poly.pdbx_seq_one_letter_code
_entity_poly.pdbx_strand_id
1 'polypeptide(L)'
;MSVIYYFNDEEKKMAEETYRKQQDLNILHIETKIWPAEKFYIAEDYHQKYLLQQHPFICNALDIDPGEDLIKSHVAARINGYIGGYGSVSAFDKEWPHWGITQKMADYIRKELIKSSL
;
A
#
# COMPACT_ATOMS: atom_id res chain seq x y z
N MET A 1 10.96 -5.00 -14.05
CA MET A 1 12.00 -3.96 -13.89
C MET A 1 11.92 -3.41 -12.47
N SER A 2 13.05 -3.15 -11.82
CA SER A 2 13.11 -2.58 -10.45
C SER A 2 13.76 -1.20 -10.51
N VAL A 3 13.12 -0.18 -9.96
CA VAL A 3 13.58 1.22 -10.00
C VAL A 3 13.19 1.93 -8.71
N ILE A 4 14.07 2.81 -8.24
CA ILE A 4 13.80 3.82 -7.21
C ILE A 4 13.91 5.19 -7.88
N TYR A 5 12.84 5.97 -7.84
CA TYR A 5 12.81 7.34 -8.35
C TYR A 5 13.04 8.32 -7.19
N TYR A 6 14.03 9.21 -7.31
CA TYR A 6 14.34 10.24 -6.31
C TYR A 6 13.96 11.64 -6.80
N PHE A 7 13.48 12.50 -5.90
CA PHE A 7 13.13 13.89 -6.18
C PHE A 7 14.19 14.89 -5.72
N ASN A 8 15.09 14.48 -4.82
CA ASN A 8 16.15 15.32 -4.27
C ASN A 8 17.42 14.51 -3.95
N ASP A 9 18.50 15.22 -3.64
CA ASP A 9 19.82 14.62 -3.36
C ASP A 9 19.84 13.79 -2.07
N GLU A 10 19.00 14.12 -1.08
CA GLU A 10 18.91 13.35 0.17
C GLU A 10 18.31 11.97 -0.08
N GLU A 11 17.21 11.89 -0.82
CA GLU A 11 16.58 10.64 -1.26
C GLU A 11 17.54 9.80 -2.11
N LYS A 12 18.24 10.43 -3.05
CA LYS A 12 19.26 9.76 -3.88
C LYS A 12 20.34 9.13 -2.99
N LYS A 13 20.89 9.90 -2.06
CA LYS A 13 21.93 9.44 -1.14
C LYS A 13 21.43 8.27 -0.29
N MET A 14 20.23 8.36 0.29
CA MET A 14 19.63 7.27 1.08
C MET A 14 19.42 5.99 0.25
N ALA A 15 18.96 6.14 -1.00
CA ALA A 15 18.78 5.02 -1.92
C ALA A 15 20.12 4.35 -2.28
N GLU A 16 21.16 5.14 -2.57
CA GLU A 16 22.49 4.62 -2.90
C GLU A 16 23.17 3.93 -1.70
N GLU A 17 23.04 4.50 -0.51
CA GLU A 17 23.57 3.91 0.73
C GLU A 17 22.90 2.57 1.04
N THR A 18 21.58 2.49 0.94
CA THR A 18 20.84 1.24 1.17
C THR A 18 21.10 0.22 0.07
N TYR A 19 21.21 0.63 -1.19
CA TYR A 19 21.60 -0.23 -2.30
C TYR A 19 22.96 -0.90 -2.05
N ARG A 20 23.99 -0.13 -1.67
CA ARG A 20 25.33 -0.67 -1.36
C ARG A 20 25.28 -1.68 -0.22
N LYS A 21 24.62 -1.32 0.89
CA LYS A 21 24.43 -2.22 2.04
C LYS A 21 23.74 -3.52 1.65
N GLN A 22 22.71 -3.47 0.79
CA GLN A 22 22.00 -4.67 0.34
C GLN A 22 22.82 -5.48 -0.67
N GLN A 23 23.59 -4.82 -1.54
CA GLN A 23 24.48 -5.52 -2.47
C GLN A 23 25.58 -6.30 -1.75
N ASP A 24 26.13 -5.74 -0.66
CA ASP A 24 27.14 -6.43 0.16
C ASP A 24 26.58 -7.71 0.83
N LEU A 25 25.27 -7.77 1.07
CA LEU A 25 24.59 -8.93 1.64
C LEU A 25 24.15 -9.96 0.59
N ASN A 26 24.15 -9.57 -0.69
CA ASN A 26 23.63 -10.38 -1.77
C ASN A 26 24.74 -10.86 -2.70
N ILE A 27 24.80 -12.17 -2.93
CA ILE A 27 25.77 -12.79 -3.86
C ILE A 27 25.49 -12.35 -5.30
N LEU A 28 24.21 -12.25 -5.65
CA LEU A 28 23.79 -11.81 -6.99
C LEU A 28 23.78 -10.28 -7.06
N HIS A 29 24.11 -9.77 -8.25
CA HIS A 29 24.04 -8.35 -8.52
C HIS A 29 22.59 -7.85 -8.47
N ILE A 30 22.36 -6.75 -7.75
CA ILE A 30 21.06 -6.09 -7.65
C ILE A 30 20.89 -5.15 -8.86
N GLU A 31 19.88 -5.42 -9.69
CA GLU A 31 19.63 -4.64 -10.92
C GLU A 31 18.81 -3.36 -10.71
N THR A 32 18.38 -3.06 -9.49
CA THR A 32 17.56 -1.88 -9.16
C THR A 32 18.25 -0.60 -9.63
N LYS A 33 17.58 0.16 -10.51
CA LYS A 33 18.09 1.45 -10.99
C LYS A 33 17.67 2.57 -10.03
N ILE A 34 18.55 3.55 -9.83
CA ILE A 34 18.28 4.76 -9.03
C ILE A 34 18.26 5.95 -10.00
N TRP A 35 17.07 6.42 -10.36
CA TRP A 35 16.87 7.42 -11.40
C TRP A 35 16.17 8.67 -10.85
N PRO A 36 16.43 9.87 -11.42
CA PRO A 36 15.67 11.04 -11.06
C PRO A 36 14.19 10.83 -11.41
N ALA A 37 13.30 11.27 -10.54
CA ALA A 37 11.87 11.21 -10.78
C ALA A 37 11.50 12.17 -11.92
N GLU A 38 10.86 11.63 -12.94
CA GLU A 38 10.25 12.41 -14.02
C GLU A 38 8.74 12.52 -13.80
N LYS A 39 8.01 13.01 -14.80
CA LYS A 39 6.56 13.09 -14.76
C LYS A 39 5.94 11.71 -14.49
N PHE A 40 5.21 11.60 -13.39
CA PHE A 40 4.41 10.42 -13.08
C PHE A 40 3.02 10.53 -13.74
N TYR A 41 2.61 9.47 -14.43
CA TYR A 41 1.27 9.36 -15.01
C TYR A 41 0.44 8.46 -14.11
N ILE A 42 -0.66 9.02 -13.58
CA ILE A 42 -1.60 8.27 -12.74
C ILE A 42 -2.28 7.20 -13.60
N ALA A 43 -2.25 5.96 -13.14
CA ALA A 43 -2.96 4.85 -13.77
C ALA A 43 -4.49 4.99 -13.58
N GLU A 44 -5.26 4.34 -14.43
CA GLU A 44 -6.72 4.36 -14.43
C GLU A 44 -7.32 3.99 -13.06
N ASP A 45 -8.51 4.51 -12.77
CA ASP A 45 -9.13 4.41 -11.44
C ASP A 45 -9.32 2.97 -10.96
N TYR A 46 -9.61 2.03 -11.88
CA TYR A 46 -9.78 0.61 -11.52
C TYR A 46 -8.49 -0.05 -11.01
N HIS A 47 -7.32 0.54 -11.27
CA HIS A 47 -6.05 0.05 -10.73
C HIS A 47 -5.79 0.54 -9.29
N GLN A 48 -6.49 1.58 -8.83
CA GLN A 48 -6.20 2.26 -7.57
C GLN A 48 -6.84 1.52 -6.38
N LYS A 49 -6.04 1.08 -5.40
CA LYS A 49 -6.57 0.27 -4.26
C LYS A 49 -7.40 -0.94 -4.75
N TYR A 50 -6.90 -1.60 -5.79
CA TYR A 50 -7.57 -2.67 -6.51
C TYR A 50 -8.19 -3.75 -5.61
N LEU A 51 -7.49 -4.17 -4.54
CA LEU A 51 -7.99 -5.20 -3.64
C LEU A 51 -9.21 -4.71 -2.86
N LEU A 52 -9.20 -3.48 -2.35
CA LEU A 52 -10.38 -2.88 -1.71
C LEU A 52 -11.56 -2.77 -2.67
N GLN A 53 -11.34 -2.40 -3.93
CA GLN A 53 -12.43 -2.28 -4.92
C GLN A 53 -13.16 -3.61 -5.18
N GLN A 54 -12.53 -4.76 -4.91
CA GLN A 54 -13.18 -6.07 -5.00
C GLN A 54 -14.18 -6.35 -3.86
N HIS A 55 -14.29 -5.46 -2.88
CA HIS A 55 -15.22 -5.57 -1.75
C HIS A 55 -16.23 -4.41 -1.75
N PRO A 56 -17.27 -4.45 -2.60
CA PRO A 56 -18.29 -3.41 -2.71
C PRO A 56 -18.96 -3.07 -1.37
N PHE A 57 -19.10 -4.05 -0.48
CA PHE A 57 -19.64 -3.82 0.86
C PHE A 57 -18.86 -2.74 1.64
N ILE A 58 -17.52 -2.76 1.57
CA ILE A 58 -16.69 -1.78 2.28
C ILE A 58 -16.68 -0.45 1.54
N CYS A 59 -16.58 -0.46 0.21
CA CYS A 59 -16.62 0.78 -0.59
C CYS A 59 -17.93 1.55 -0.35
N ASN A 60 -19.07 0.86 -0.43
CA ASN A 60 -20.39 1.44 -0.16
C ASN A 60 -20.53 1.92 1.28
N ALA A 61 -19.98 1.19 2.26
CA ALA A 61 -20.05 1.58 3.67
C ALA A 61 -19.16 2.79 4.01
N LEU A 62 -18.09 2.99 3.24
CA LEU A 62 -17.22 4.17 3.34
C LEU A 62 -17.70 5.34 2.48
N ASP A 63 -18.77 5.15 1.68
CA ASP A 63 -19.26 6.11 0.70
C ASP A 63 -18.14 6.61 -0.22
N ILE A 64 -17.35 5.67 -0.76
CA ILE A 64 -16.17 5.97 -1.57
C ILE A 64 -16.20 5.23 -2.91
N ASP A 65 -16.06 6.00 -3.98
CA ASP A 65 -15.99 5.52 -5.36
C ASP A 65 -14.55 5.56 -5.90
N PRO A 66 -14.23 4.76 -6.94
CA PRO A 66 -12.97 4.89 -7.66
C PRO A 66 -12.77 6.32 -8.19
N GLY A 67 -11.62 6.90 -7.89
CA GLY A 67 -11.29 8.27 -8.24
C GLY A 67 -10.39 8.93 -7.20
N GLU A 68 -10.36 10.26 -7.20
CA GLU A 68 -9.42 11.06 -6.42
C GLU A 68 -9.51 10.81 -4.91
N ASP A 69 -10.73 10.64 -4.37
CA ASP A 69 -10.96 10.38 -2.95
C ASP A 69 -10.39 9.01 -2.53
N LEU A 70 -10.60 7.96 -3.33
CA LEU A 70 -10.02 6.64 -3.09
C LEU A 70 -8.50 6.64 -3.19
N ILE A 71 -7.94 7.42 -4.12
CA ILE A 71 -6.50 7.55 -4.30
C ILE A 71 -5.87 8.18 -3.05
N LYS A 72 -6.44 9.29 -2.56
CA LYS A 72 -5.90 10.09 -1.45
C LYS A 72 -6.23 9.55 -0.06
N SER A 73 -7.24 8.70 0.07
CA SER A 73 -7.67 8.19 1.38
C SER A 73 -6.62 7.29 2.05
N HIS A 74 -6.07 7.76 3.17
CA HIS A 74 -5.19 6.98 4.05
C HIS A 74 -5.90 5.72 4.57
N VAL A 75 -7.16 5.84 5.00
CA VAL A 75 -7.96 4.72 5.51
C VAL A 75 -8.16 3.67 4.41
N ALA A 76 -8.50 4.09 3.18
CA ALA A 76 -8.62 3.17 2.06
C ALA A 76 -7.31 2.46 1.73
N ALA A 77 -6.17 3.16 1.84
CA ALA A 77 -4.84 2.56 1.66
C ALA A 77 -4.56 1.46 2.71
N ARG A 78 -4.84 1.74 4.00
CA ARG A 78 -4.68 0.75 5.08
C ARG A 78 -5.58 -0.45 4.86
N ILE A 79 -6.88 -0.23 4.61
CA ILE A 79 -7.85 -1.31 4.40
C ILE A 79 -7.47 -2.17 3.19
N ASN A 80 -7.06 -1.56 2.07
CA ASN A 80 -6.57 -2.31 0.89
C ASN A 80 -5.39 -3.22 1.24
N GLY A 81 -4.45 -2.76 2.09
CA GLY A 81 -3.35 -3.56 2.58
C GLY A 81 -3.82 -4.77 3.40
N TYR A 82 -4.70 -4.55 4.38
CA TYR A 82 -5.21 -5.63 5.23
C TYR A 82 -6.05 -6.66 4.45
N ILE A 83 -6.93 -6.21 3.56
CA ILE A 83 -7.69 -7.11 2.67
C ILE A 83 -6.73 -7.94 1.80
N GLY A 84 -5.61 -7.35 1.38
CA GLY A 84 -4.57 -8.04 0.63
C GLY A 84 -3.67 -8.97 1.44
N GLY A 85 -3.96 -9.20 2.72
CA GLY A 85 -3.18 -10.09 3.57
C GLY A 85 -1.92 -9.44 4.17
N TYR A 86 -1.72 -8.14 4.00
CA TYR A 86 -0.56 -7.42 4.53
C TYR A 86 -0.84 -6.87 5.93
N GLY A 87 0.08 -7.13 6.86
CA GLY A 87 -0.04 -6.76 8.27
C GLY A 87 -0.53 -7.92 9.14
N SER A 88 -0.77 -7.66 10.42
CA SER A 88 -1.26 -8.66 11.37
C SER A 88 -2.62 -8.25 11.94
N VAL A 89 -3.40 -9.23 12.40
CA VAL A 89 -4.67 -9.00 13.10
C VAL A 89 -4.47 -8.08 14.31
N SER A 90 -3.39 -8.27 15.06
CA SER A 90 -3.07 -7.40 16.20
C SER A 90 -2.77 -5.95 15.80
N ALA A 91 -2.09 -5.73 14.67
CA ALA A 91 -1.87 -4.38 14.16
C ALA A 91 -3.18 -3.75 13.70
N PHE A 92 -3.99 -4.50 12.95
CA PHE A 92 -5.32 -4.07 12.52
C PHE A 92 -6.18 -3.63 13.70
N ASP A 93 -6.28 -4.48 14.73
CA ASP A 93 -7.11 -4.25 15.92
C ASP A 93 -6.70 -3.00 16.73
N LYS A 94 -5.43 -2.58 16.63
CA LYS A 94 -4.94 -1.34 17.26
C LYS A 94 -5.26 -0.09 16.44
N GLU A 95 -5.31 -0.21 15.12
CA GLU A 95 -5.42 0.95 14.23
C GLU A 95 -6.85 1.31 13.89
N TRP A 96 -7.68 0.31 13.55
CA TRP A 96 -9.04 0.56 13.03
C TRP A 96 -9.95 1.43 13.91
N PRO A 97 -9.83 1.45 15.27
CA PRO A 97 -10.67 2.30 16.11
C PRO A 97 -10.57 3.79 15.78
N HIS A 98 -9.49 4.23 15.14
CA HIS A 98 -9.24 5.64 14.78
C HIS A 98 -9.72 6.00 13.37
N TRP A 99 -10.29 5.06 12.61
CA TRP A 99 -10.64 5.26 11.21
C TRP A 99 -12.10 5.62 10.96
N GLY A 100 -12.92 5.71 12.01
CA GLY A 100 -14.34 6.01 11.89
C GLY A 100 -15.18 4.90 11.23
N ILE A 101 -14.66 3.67 11.17
CA ILE A 101 -15.40 2.51 10.66
C ILE A 101 -16.22 1.84 11.75
N THR A 102 -17.28 1.13 11.35
CA THR A 102 -18.11 0.38 12.29
C THR A 102 -17.47 -0.96 12.68
N GLN A 103 -17.87 -1.52 13.82
CA GLN A 103 -17.46 -2.87 14.23
C GLN A 103 -17.75 -3.92 13.14
N LYS A 104 -18.91 -3.82 12.48
CA LYS A 104 -19.29 -4.72 11.38
C LYS A 104 -18.31 -4.67 10.21
N MET A 105 -17.83 -3.48 9.86
CA MET A 105 -16.80 -3.30 8.83
C MET A 105 -15.47 -3.89 9.31
N ALA A 106 -15.10 -3.62 10.58
CA ALA A 106 -13.86 -4.14 11.14
C ALA A 106 -13.82 -5.67 11.18
N ASP A 107 -14.93 -6.32 11.55
CA ASP A 107 -15.06 -7.77 11.57
C ASP A 107 -14.96 -8.38 10.15
N TYR A 108 -15.55 -7.71 9.16
CA TYR A 108 -15.42 -8.11 7.76
C TYR A 108 -13.96 -8.03 7.29
N ILE A 109 -13.29 -6.90 7.52
CA ILE A 109 -11.89 -6.70 7.11
C ILE A 109 -10.97 -7.69 7.83
N ARG A 110 -11.20 -7.95 9.13
CA ARG A 110 -10.44 -8.93 9.90
C ARG A 110 -10.56 -10.34 9.31
N LYS A 111 -11.77 -10.72 8.89
CA LYS A 111 -12.02 -12.01 8.25
C LYS A 111 -11.29 -12.13 6.90
N GLU A 112 -11.33 -11.10 6.07
CA GLU A 112 -10.61 -11.11 4.79
C GLU A 112 -9.10 -11.13 4.98
N LEU A 113 -8.55 -10.38 5.96
CA LEU A 113 -7.13 -10.43 6.32
C LEU A 113 -6.69 -11.86 6.66
N ILE A 114 -7.43 -12.56 7.53
CA ILE A 114 -7.10 -13.95 7.93
C ILE A 114 -7.15 -14.89 6.72
N LYS A 115 -8.12 -14.70 5.83
CA LYS A 115 -8.28 -15.52 4.63
C LYS A 115 -7.14 -15.30 3.63
N SER A 116 -6.68 -14.06 3.45
CA SER A 116 -5.62 -13.70 2.50
C SER A 116 -4.21 -13.98 3.02
N SER A 117 -4.03 -14.24 4.32
CA SER A 117 -2.73 -14.60 4.92
C SER A 117 -2.40 -16.10 4.87
N LEU A 118 -3.26 -16.92 4.26
CA LEU A 118 -3.09 -18.37 4.05
C LEU A 118 -2.72 -18.66 2.60
#